data_AF-A0A5E4BVD1-F1
#
_entry.id   AF-A0A5E4BVD1-F1
#
_cell.length_a   1.000
_cell.length_b   1.000
_cell.length_c   1.000
_cell.angle_alpha   90.00
_cell.angle_beta   90.00
_cell.angle_gamma   90.00
#
_symmetry.space_group_name_H-M   'P 1'
#
loop_
_entity.id
_entity.type
_entity.pdbx_description
1 polymer ?
#
loop_
_entity_poly.entity_id
_entity_poly.type
_entity_poly.pdbx_seq_one_letter_code
_entity_poly.pdbx_strand_id
1 'polypeptide(L)'
;MWRLLVTRPCFPFSLLEEDSEEEADLCRICQIAGGSPANPLLEPCGCVGSLRFVHQECLKKWLKVKITSGADLGALKTCEMCKQGLLINLDDLNLTEFYQKHQQSRVRNAPTLPPQTTAG
;
A
#
# COMPACT_ATOMS: atom_id res chain seq x y z
N MET A 1 55.58 -5.12 11.06
CA MET A 1 54.58 -5.41 10.00
C MET A 1 53.18 -5.39 10.62
N TRP A 2 52.34 -4.48 10.15
CA TRP A 2 50.89 -4.34 10.40
C TRP A 2 50.07 -5.65 10.54
N ARG A 3 49.28 -5.78 11.62
CA ARG A 3 48.08 -6.62 11.69
C ARG A 3 47.13 -6.11 12.79
N LEU A 4 46.05 -5.49 12.33
CA LEU A 4 44.67 -5.35 12.84
C LEU A 4 44.36 -5.81 14.28
N LEU A 5 43.65 -4.99 15.07
CA LEU A 5 42.18 -5.01 15.21
C LEU A 5 41.72 -3.99 16.26
N VAL A 6 40.57 -3.38 15.98
CA VAL A 6 39.90 -2.33 16.72
C VAL A 6 39.25 -2.90 17.98
N THR A 7 39.68 -2.45 19.16
CA THR A 7 38.86 -2.54 20.37
C THR A 7 38.85 -1.18 21.04
N ARG A 8 37.89 -0.33 20.67
CA ARG A 8 37.56 0.84 21.49
C ARG A 8 36.73 0.38 22.69
N PRO A 9 36.99 0.94 23.88
CA PRO A 9 36.74 0.31 25.16
C PRO A 9 35.31 0.52 25.62
N CYS A 10 34.86 -0.36 26.52
CA CYS A 10 33.63 -0.24 27.28
C CYS A 10 33.47 1.17 27.87
N PHE A 11 32.40 1.87 27.49
CA PHE A 11 31.87 2.99 28.26
C PHE A 11 30.63 2.49 29.00
N PRO A 12 30.53 2.68 30.33
CA PRO A 12 29.35 2.28 31.09
C PRO A 12 28.25 3.29 30.78
N PHE A 13 27.29 2.87 29.96
CA PHE A 13 26.06 3.60 29.69
C PHE A 13 25.16 3.47 30.91
N SER A 14 25.44 4.27 31.94
CA SER A 14 24.56 4.43 33.09
C SER A 14 23.32 5.20 32.67
N LEU A 15 22.17 4.51 32.73
CA LEU A 15 20.91 5.01 33.30
C LEU A 15 20.34 6.31 32.70
N LEU A 16 19.40 6.15 31.76
CA LEU A 16 18.09 6.80 31.85
C LEU A 16 17.03 5.72 31.57
N GLU A 17 16.15 5.54 32.55
CA GLU A 17 14.97 4.67 32.52
C GLU A 17 13.92 5.19 31.53
N GLU A 18 13.24 4.23 30.90
CA GLU A 18 11.88 4.27 30.34
C GLU A 18 11.42 5.53 29.59
N ASP A 19 11.52 5.47 28.27
CA ASP A 19 10.29 5.38 27.47
C ASP A 19 10.50 4.18 26.55
N SER A 20 9.81 3.07 26.79
CA SER A 20 9.56 2.14 25.68
C SER A 20 8.64 2.91 24.76
N GLU A 21 9.22 3.73 23.88
CA GLU A 21 8.57 4.21 22.67
C GLU A 21 8.20 2.94 21.91
N GLU A 22 7.09 2.30 22.29
CA GLU A 22 6.46 1.27 21.51
C GLU A 22 6.31 1.89 20.12
N GLU A 23 7.11 1.42 19.16
CA GLU A 23 7.11 1.93 17.79
C GLU A 23 5.69 1.80 17.26
N ALA A 24 4.91 2.87 17.43
CA ALA A 24 3.48 2.81 17.23
C ALA A 24 3.23 2.47 15.77
N ASP A 25 2.34 1.51 15.53
CA ASP A 25 2.06 1.04 14.19
C ASP A 25 1.58 2.22 13.30
N LEU A 26 2.39 2.60 12.32
CA LEU A 26 2.14 3.73 11.43
C LEU A 26 1.42 3.29 10.16
N CYS A 27 0.43 4.08 9.73
CA CYS A 27 -0.13 3.91 8.39
C CYS A 27 0.91 4.28 7.32
N ARG A 28 1.29 3.34 6.45
CA ARG A 28 2.32 3.56 5.42
C ARG A 28 1.97 4.62 4.37
N ILE A 29 0.72 5.07 4.32
CA ILE A 29 0.22 6.07 3.37
C ILE A 29 0.29 7.49 3.97
N CYS A 30 -0.26 7.69 5.16
CA CYS A 30 -0.32 9.02 5.78
C CYS A 30 0.74 9.25 6.85
N GLN A 31 1.49 8.22 7.26
CA GLN A 31 2.52 8.28 8.30
C GLN A 31 1.98 8.73 9.67
N ILE A 32 0.68 8.49 9.93
CA ILE A 32 0.03 8.80 11.21
C ILE A 32 -0.13 7.49 11.99
N ALA A 33 0.23 7.54 13.28
CA ALA A 33 0.08 6.45 14.23
C ALA A 33 -1.38 6.26 14.65
N GLY A 34 -1.72 5.03 15.04
CA GLY A 34 -2.98 4.71 15.69
C GLY A 34 -4.17 4.58 14.73
N GLY A 35 -4.98 3.56 14.96
CA GLY A 35 -6.30 3.39 14.32
C GLY A 35 -7.41 3.84 15.26
N SER A 36 -8.58 4.16 14.70
CA SER A 36 -9.79 4.37 15.49
C SER A 36 -10.83 3.30 15.17
N PRO A 37 -11.87 3.09 16.01
CA PRO A 37 -12.94 2.14 15.69
C PRO A 37 -13.64 2.43 14.35
N ALA A 38 -13.67 3.69 13.93
CA ALA A 38 -14.25 4.12 12.65
C ALA A 38 -13.25 4.09 11.47
N ASN A 39 -11.94 4.01 11.75
CA ASN A 39 -10.88 3.99 10.75
C ASN A 39 -9.68 3.17 11.28
N PRO A 40 -9.84 1.84 11.38
CA PRO A 40 -8.81 0.98 11.97
C PRO A 40 -7.58 0.90 11.07
N LEU A 41 -6.44 0.56 11.68
CA LEU A 41 -5.26 0.10 10.96
C LEU A 41 -5.48 -1.35 10.53
N LEU A 42 -5.20 -1.64 9.27
CA LEU A 42 -5.38 -2.93 8.64
C LEU A 42 -4.02 -3.44 8.13
N GLU A 43 -3.90 -4.76 8.02
CA GLU A 43 -2.79 -5.43 7.35
C GLU A 43 -3.27 -5.95 5.98
N PRO A 44 -3.28 -5.11 4.93
CA PRO A 44 -3.92 -5.47 3.68
C PRO A 44 -3.13 -6.51 2.87
N CYS A 45 -1.92 -6.88 3.27
CA CYS A 45 -1.04 -7.83 2.56
C CYS A 45 0.08 -8.29 3.50
N GLY A 46 0.89 -9.27 3.09
CA GLY A 46 2.03 -9.76 3.88
C GLY A 46 3.28 -8.86 3.89
N CYS A 47 3.11 -7.53 3.79
CA CYS A 47 4.23 -6.61 4.05
C CYS A 47 4.56 -6.61 5.55
N VAL A 48 5.85 -6.46 5.87
CA VAL A 48 6.36 -6.47 7.25
C VAL A 48 6.96 -5.12 7.62
N GLY A 49 7.15 -4.89 8.92
CA GLY A 49 7.71 -3.62 9.45
C GLY A 49 6.82 -2.43 9.13
N SER A 50 7.42 -1.30 8.76
CA SER A 50 6.74 -0.02 8.49
C SER A 50 5.74 -0.04 7.31
N LEU A 51 5.77 -1.07 6.47
CA LEU A 51 4.86 -1.21 5.31
C LEU A 51 3.63 -2.09 5.61
N ARG A 52 3.54 -2.62 6.82
CA ARG A 52 2.52 -3.57 7.27
C ARG A 52 1.13 -2.94 7.35
N PHE A 53 1.03 -1.72 7.92
CA PHE A 53 -0.27 -1.14 8.25
C PHE A 53 -0.74 -0.04 7.32
N VAL A 54 -2.07 0.01 7.15
CA VAL A 54 -2.77 1.05 6.40
C VAL A 54 -4.12 1.32 7.06
N HIS A 55 -4.50 2.59 7.23
CA HIS A 55 -5.88 2.93 7.63
C HIS A 55 -6.89 2.48 6.58
N GLN A 56 -8.07 2.03 7.01
CA GLN A 56 -9.17 1.65 6.10
C GLN A 56 -9.49 2.74 5.06
N GLU A 57 -9.61 4.00 5.49
CA GLU A 57 -9.90 5.13 4.59
C GLU A 57 -8.71 5.48 3.67
N CYS A 58 -7.47 5.32 4.13
CA CYS A 58 -6.28 5.51 3.30
C CYS A 58 -6.19 4.44 2.21
N LEU A 59 -6.47 3.19 2.55
CA LEU A 59 -6.51 2.07 1.60
C LEU A 59 -7.59 2.28 0.54
N LYS A 60 -8.80 2.70 0.95
CA LYS A 60 -9.92 3.03 0.05
C LYS A 60 -9.55 4.15 -0.92
N LYS A 61 -8.92 5.23 -0.44
CA LYS A 61 -8.45 6.34 -1.30
C LYS A 61 -7.40 5.86 -2.31
N TRP A 62 -6.43 5.07 -1.88
CA TRP A 62 -5.40 4.51 -2.77
C TRP A 62 -6.01 3.63 -3.87
N LEU A 63 -6.99 2.77 -3.54
CA LEU A 63 -7.71 1.99 -4.54
C LEU A 63 -8.46 2.87 -5.54
N LYS A 64 -9.15 3.92 -5.10
CA LYS A 64 -9.82 4.89 -6.00
C LYS A 64 -8.86 5.55 -6.99
N VAL A 65 -7.66 5.91 -6.52
CA VAL A 65 -6.60 6.47 -7.38
C VAL A 65 -6.16 5.43 -8.41
N LYS A 66 -5.92 4.17 -8.01
CA LYS A 66 -5.60 3.09 -8.95
C LYS A 66 -6.69 2.86 -10.00
N ILE A 67 -7.96 2.84 -9.59
CA ILE A 67 -9.10 2.69 -10.51
C ILE A 67 -9.13 3.84 -11.53
N THR A 68 -8.97 5.08 -11.05
CA THR A 68 -8.96 6.27 -11.92
C THR A 68 -7.78 6.27 -12.89
N SER A 69 -6.61 5.79 -12.45
CA SER A 69 -5.44 5.61 -13.32
C SER A 69 -5.62 4.52 -14.37
N GLY A 70 -6.66 3.69 -14.22
CA GLY A 70 -7.01 2.67 -15.18
C GLY A 70 -6.40 1.30 -14.92
N ALA A 71 -6.05 0.99 -13.67
CA ALA A 71 -5.66 -0.35 -13.27
C ALA A 71 -6.81 -1.35 -13.51
N ASP A 72 -6.46 -2.56 -13.95
CA ASP A 72 -7.39 -3.68 -14.02
C ASP A 72 -7.66 -4.29 -12.63
N LEU A 73 -8.66 -5.17 -12.52
CA LEU A 73 -9.02 -5.85 -11.27
C LEU A 73 -7.86 -6.62 -10.62
N GLY A 74 -6.97 -7.21 -11.41
CA GLY A 74 -5.80 -7.93 -10.91
C GLY A 74 -4.80 -6.98 -10.26
N ALA A 75 -4.46 -5.89 -10.94
CA ALA A 75 -3.55 -4.86 -10.41
C ALA A 75 -4.13 -4.11 -9.19
N LEU A 76 -5.45 -4.02 -9.06
CA LEU A 76 -6.14 -3.48 -7.88
C LEU A 76 -6.01 -4.40 -6.67
N LYS A 77 -6.15 -5.70 -6.87
CA LYS A 77 -6.09 -6.72 -5.81
C LYS A 77 -4.67 -7.19 -5.50
N THR A 78 -3.65 -6.55 -6.07
CA THR A 78 -2.25 -6.94 -5.88
C THR A 78 -1.48 -5.80 -5.21
N CYS A 79 -0.73 -6.15 -4.16
CA CYS A 79 0.15 -5.20 -3.48
C CYS A 79 1.30 -4.79 -4.40
N GLU A 80 1.58 -3.49 -4.50
CA GLU A 80 2.65 -2.98 -5.35
C GLU A 80 4.05 -3.24 -4.78
N MET A 81 4.18 -3.41 -3.46
CA MET A 81 5.45 -3.62 -2.78
C MET A 81 5.81 -5.11 -2.70
N CYS A 82 4.96 -5.93 -2.07
CA CYS A 82 5.24 -7.37 -1.88
C CYS A 82 4.69 -8.28 -2.99
N LYS A 83 3.93 -7.74 -3.95
CA LYS A 83 3.32 -8.49 -5.07
C LYS A 83 2.31 -9.59 -4.67
N GLN A 84 1.97 -9.71 -3.40
CA GLN A 84 0.95 -10.62 -2.92
C GLN A 84 -0.46 -10.04 -3.09
N GLY A 85 -1.47 -10.92 -3.03
CA GLY A 85 -2.88 -10.53 -3.05
C GLY A 85 -3.23 -9.67 -1.83
N LEU A 86 -4.05 -8.64 -2.06
CA LEU A 86 -4.60 -7.82 -1.00
C LEU A 86 -5.74 -8.56 -0.30
N LEU A 87 -5.71 -8.60 1.03
CA LEU A 87 -6.77 -9.13 1.89
C LEU A 87 -7.90 -8.09 2.03
N ILE A 88 -8.57 -7.77 0.92
CA ILE A 88 -9.61 -6.74 0.87
C ILE A 88 -10.90 -7.29 0.25
N ASN A 89 -12.03 -6.85 0.79
CA ASN A 89 -13.34 -7.01 0.17
C ASN A 89 -13.73 -5.69 -0.52
N LEU A 90 -13.83 -5.71 -1.86
CA LEU A 90 -14.12 -4.51 -2.65
C LEU A 90 -15.53 -3.96 -2.40
N ASP A 91 -16.47 -4.83 -2.05
CA ASP A 91 -17.85 -4.48 -1.73
C ASP A 91 -17.95 -3.76 -0.37
N ASP A 92 -17.17 -4.23 0.61
CA ASP A 92 -17.10 -3.65 1.96
C ASP A 92 -16.56 -2.21 1.92
N LEU A 93 -15.65 -1.93 0.97
CA LEU A 93 -15.11 -0.59 0.75
C LEU A 93 -15.96 0.28 -0.20
N ASN A 94 -17.10 -0.24 -0.70
CA ASN A 94 -17.98 0.40 -1.67
C ASN A 94 -17.23 0.83 -2.96
N LEU A 95 -16.31 0.00 -3.45
CA LEU A 95 -15.48 0.30 -4.63
C LEU A 95 -15.96 -0.41 -5.90
N THR A 96 -16.84 -1.40 -5.78
CA THR A 96 -17.33 -2.20 -6.90
C THR A 96 -18.06 -1.36 -7.95
N GLU A 97 -19.02 -0.52 -7.52
CA GLU A 97 -19.74 0.37 -8.44
C GLU A 97 -18.82 1.43 -9.06
N PHE A 98 -17.87 1.95 -8.27
CA PHE A 98 -16.89 2.92 -8.73
C PHE A 98 -15.99 2.34 -9.82
N TYR A 99 -15.49 1.12 -9.63
CA TYR A 99 -14.73 0.39 -10.65
C TYR A 99 -15.53 0.22 -11.93
N GLN A 100 -16.79 -0.21 -11.83
CA GLN A 100 -17.65 -0.46 -12.98
C GLN A 100 -17.91 0.79 -13.83
N LYS A 101 -18.14 1.93 -13.18
CA LYS A 101 -18.36 3.19 -13.87
C LYS A 101 -17.11 3.68 -14.60
N HIS A 102 -15.94 3.57 -13.96
CA HIS A 102 -14.67 3.98 -14.55
C HIS A 102 -14.20 3.06 -15.69
N GLN A 103 -14.49 1.76 -15.66
CA GLN A 103 -14.20 0.90 -16.82
C GLN A 103 -15.10 1.23 -18.01
N GLN A 104 -16.40 1.48 -17.80
CA GLN A 104 -17.33 1.79 -18.90
C GLN A 104 -17.03 3.13 -19.57
N SER A 105 -16.55 4.14 -18.82
CA SER A 105 -16.12 5.40 -19.42
C SER A 105 -14.85 5.21 -20.25
N ARG A 106 -13.90 4.37 -19.80
CA ARG A 106 -12.68 4.07 -20.56
C ARG A 106 -12.96 3.30 -21.85
N VAL A 107 -13.89 2.33 -21.83
CA VAL A 107 -14.29 1.60 -23.04
C VAL A 107 -14.99 2.52 -24.03
N ARG A 108 -15.88 3.41 -23.58
CA ARG A 108 -16.55 4.40 -24.45
C ARG A 108 -15.59 5.40 -25.08
N ASN A 109 -14.53 5.78 -24.37
CA ASN A 109 -13.53 6.73 -24.85
C ASN A 109 -12.31 6.03 -25.50
N ALA A 110 -12.37 4.71 -25.71
CA ALA A 110 -11.31 4.00 -26.41
C ALA A 110 -11.25 4.53 -27.86
N PRO A 111 -10.06 4.90 -28.37
CA PRO A 111 -9.92 5.28 -29.77
C PRO A 111 -10.46 4.15 -30.64
N THR A 112 -11.49 4.43 -31.46
CA THR A 112 -11.94 3.49 -32.48
C THR A 112 -10.77 3.24 -33.41
N LEU A 113 -10.22 2.02 -33.38
CA LEU A 113 -9.22 1.62 -34.37
C LEU A 113 -9.85 1.80 -35.76
N PRO A 114 -9.18 2.47 -36.72
CA PRO A 114 -9.70 2.51 -38.09
C PRO A 114 -9.86 1.07 -38.61
N PRO A 115 -10.88 0.80 -39.44
CA PRO A 115 -11.05 -0.52 -40.03
C PRO A 115 -9.77 -0.92 -40.76
N GLN A 116 -9.23 -2.07 -40.39
CA GLN A 116 -8.03 -2.61 -41.00
C GLN A 116 -8.42 -3.09 -42.39
N THR A 117 -8.15 -2.28 -43.42
CA THR A 117 -8.38 -2.65 -44.81
C THR A 117 -7.48 -3.84 -45.12
N THR A 118 -8.05 -5.04 -45.21
CA THR A 118 -7.35 -6.21 -45.73
C THR A 118 -7.07 -5.96 -47.21
N ALA A 119 -5.81 -5.71 -47.55
CA ALA A 119 -5.37 -5.57 -48.92
C ALA A 119 -5.07 -6.96 -49.51
N GLY A 120 -5.70 -7.26 -50.65
CA GLY A 120 -5.20 -8.14 -51.71
C GLY A 120 -5.25 -9.63 -51.44
#